data_AF-A0A450ZT59-F1
#
_entry.id   AF-A0A450ZT59-F1
#
_cell.length_a   1.000
_cell.length_b   1.000
_cell.length_c   1.000
_cell.angle_alpha   90.00
_cell.angle_beta   90.00
_cell.angle_gamma   90.00
#
_symmetry.space_group_name_H-M   'P 1'
#
loop_
_entity.id
_entity.type
_entity.pdbx_description
1 polymer ?
#
loop_
_entity_poly.entity_id
_entity_poly.type
_entity_poly.pdbx_seq_one_letter_code
_entity_poly.pdbx_strand_id
1 'polypeptide(L)'
;MGIVYLGVPLPLITRICDGFGPRAFIETGTFRGETAIWAASRFDRVWTVELSEQHYEKNRLYLDRVPNITALRGDSRQVLARLAGEVREAAVFWLDAHYCGSPTADVDDQCPLLGELEAIAARPYGDFVLIDDARLFLSREGASSRWPSIFDIGKQLEKFADPKYVAIIDDVIVAVPEKSAKNFLVDFCRVCNAEIWDETEGLRAQKIEQFEVNYPGITRQRMRQCIGKSDPTILEIGANDGTDTLRFLELFENPRIYCFEPEPRAIERFRKNVGQRPNITLFEMALSDHDGEATFYQSNSQYGEKTSIIMPDGWDLSGSIRKPKEHLTVFPWVTFEESITVRTVMLDTWRREQGIETVDFIWMDVQGAEMDVFRGGTDTLARTRYLYTEYSDRELYEGQQTLARLLDYLEDFKVLDRYPDDVLLENRRDAEEPQPKRCTQ
;
A
#
# COMPACT_ATOMS: atom_id res chain seq x y z
N MET A 1 -0.37 19.90 -6.41
CA MET A 1 -0.24 18.48 -6.79
C MET A 1 -0.07 17.74 -5.49
N GLY A 2 -1.01 16.85 -5.17
CA GLY A 2 -0.97 16.04 -3.96
C GLY A 2 -0.23 14.73 -4.24
N ILE A 3 -0.65 13.64 -3.61
CA ILE A 3 0.04 12.35 -3.64
C ILE A 3 -0.17 11.66 -5.01
N VAL A 4 0.86 11.00 -5.55
CA VAL A 4 0.70 10.17 -6.76
C VAL A 4 0.34 8.76 -6.32
N TYR A 5 -0.84 8.30 -6.71
CA TYR A 5 -1.30 6.92 -6.47
C TYR A 5 -1.21 6.12 -7.78
N LEU A 6 -0.87 4.84 -7.68
CA LEU A 6 -0.96 3.93 -8.82
C LEU A 6 -2.37 3.31 -8.82
N GLY A 7 -3.27 3.89 -9.61
CA GLY A 7 -4.67 3.45 -9.76
C GLY A 7 -5.70 4.35 -9.07
N VAL A 8 -6.94 3.86 -8.99
CA VAL A 8 -8.08 4.65 -8.52
C VAL A 8 -7.92 5.19 -7.07
N PRO A 9 -8.41 6.41 -6.78
CA PRO A 9 -8.43 6.93 -5.41
C PRO A 9 -9.54 6.25 -4.58
N LEU A 10 -9.21 5.09 -3.99
CA LEU A 10 -10.14 4.22 -3.26
C LEU A 10 -10.98 4.94 -2.20
N PRO A 11 -10.44 5.86 -1.37
CA PRO A 11 -11.24 6.57 -0.37
C PRO A 11 -12.33 7.46 -1.01
N LEU A 12 -11.98 8.15 -2.10
CA LEU A 12 -12.91 9.01 -2.82
C LEU A 12 -14.03 8.18 -3.48
N ILE A 13 -13.68 7.14 -4.23
CA ILE A 13 -14.68 6.30 -4.91
C ILE A 13 -15.56 5.58 -3.89
N THR A 14 -14.99 5.10 -2.77
CA THR A 14 -15.79 4.49 -1.69
C THR A 14 -16.85 5.47 -1.16
N ARG A 15 -16.48 6.72 -0.87
CA ARG A 15 -17.44 7.73 -0.42
C ARG A 15 -18.45 8.13 -1.50
N ILE A 16 -18.07 8.08 -2.78
CA ILE A 16 -19.01 8.26 -3.89
C ILE A 16 -20.04 7.13 -3.91
N CYS A 17 -19.60 5.87 -3.75
CA CYS A 17 -20.50 4.71 -3.66
C CYS A 17 -21.47 4.85 -2.49
N ASP A 18 -20.97 5.19 -1.31
CA ASP A 18 -21.79 5.32 -0.09
C ASP A 18 -22.78 6.48 -0.17
N GLY A 19 -22.38 7.60 -0.77
CA GLY A 19 -23.19 8.82 -0.83
C GLY A 19 -24.19 8.88 -1.98
N PHE A 20 -23.88 8.25 -3.12
CA PHE A 20 -24.64 8.42 -4.36
C PHE A 20 -25.08 7.11 -5.01
N GLY A 21 -24.54 5.97 -4.59
CA GLY A 21 -24.91 4.65 -5.09
C GLY A 21 -24.83 4.44 -6.61
N PRO A 22 -23.81 4.92 -7.35
CA PRO A 22 -23.61 4.49 -8.72
C PRO A 22 -23.47 2.97 -8.77
N ARG A 23 -24.14 2.35 -9.75
CA ARG A 23 -24.19 0.87 -9.86
C ARG A 23 -23.23 0.31 -10.89
N ALA A 24 -22.71 1.18 -11.75
CA ALA A 24 -21.80 0.82 -12.83
C ALA A 24 -20.41 1.43 -12.59
N PHE A 25 -19.37 0.67 -12.92
CA PHE A 25 -18.00 1.16 -13.01
C PHE A 25 -17.47 0.83 -14.41
N ILE A 26 -16.88 1.82 -15.08
CA ILE A 26 -16.36 1.68 -16.43
C ILE A 26 -14.95 2.26 -16.43
N GLU A 27 -13.95 1.41 -16.64
CA GLU A 27 -12.56 1.84 -16.80
C GLU A 27 -12.04 1.70 -18.23
N THR A 28 -11.13 2.56 -18.61
CA THR A 28 -10.31 2.45 -19.82
C THR A 28 -8.85 2.34 -19.42
N GLY A 29 -8.09 1.44 -20.05
CA GLY A 29 -6.74 1.08 -19.63
C GLY A 29 -6.75 -0.04 -18.59
N THR A 30 -7.03 -1.28 -19.02
CA THR A 30 -7.12 -2.42 -18.09
C THR A 30 -5.78 -2.77 -17.45
N PHE A 31 -4.68 -2.74 -18.22
CA PHE A 31 -3.33 -3.10 -17.81
C PHE A 31 -3.21 -4.47 -17.09
N ARG A 32 -3.39 -4.51 -15.76
CA ARG A 32 -3.34 -5.71 -14.89
C ARG A 32 -4.70 -6.07 -14.26
N GLY A 33 -5.76 -5.34 -14.56
CA GLY A 33 -7.13 -5.62 -14.13
C GLY A 33 -7.40 -5.47 -12.63
N GLU A 34 -6.45 -4.96 -11.84
CA GLU A 34 -6.56 -4.79 -10.38
C GLU A 34 -7.71 -3.85 -10.02
N THR A 35 -7.81 -2.71 -10.71
CA THR A 35 -8.90 -1.74 -10.55
C THR A 35 -10.26 -2.37 -10.87
N ALA A 36 -10.40 -3.09 -11.99
CA ALA A 36 -11.62 -3.80 -12.34
C ALA A 36 -12.02 -4.86 -11.29
N ILE A 37 -11.07 -5.62 -10.76
CA ILE A 37 -11.32 -6.62 -9.71
C ILE A 37 -11.80 -5.95 -8.43
N TRP A 38 -11.14 -4.87 -8.01
CA TRP A 38 -11.57 -4.11 -6.84
C TRP A 38 -12.99 -3.56 -7.05
N ALA A 39 -13.26 -2.95 -8.20
CA ALA A 39 -14.56 -2.40 -8.54
C ALA A 39 -15.65 -3.48 -8.52
N ALA A 40 -15.34 -4.72 -8.90
CA ALA A 40 -16.30 -5.82 -8.87
C ALA A 40 -16.81 -6.15 -7.46
N SER A 41 -16.09 -5.77 -6.40
CA SER A 41 -16.56 -5.92 -5.02
C SER A 41 -17.55 -4.83 -4.57
N ARG A 42 -17.73 -3.76 -5.36
CA ARG A 42 -18.49 -2.56 -4.97
C ARG A 42 -19.58 -2.14 -5.95
N PHE A 43 -19.49 -2.55 -7.21
CA PHE A 43 -20.42 -2.17 -8.26
C PHE A 43 -21.18 -3.40 -8.78
N ASP A 44 -22.46 -3.20 -9.13
CA ASP A 44 -23.29 -4.26 -9.71
C ASP A 44 -22.73 -4.73 -11.06
N ARG A 45 -22.14 -3.79 -11.82
CA ARG A 45 -21.59 -4.05 -13.16
C ARG A 45 -20.29 -3.30 -13.38
N VAL A 46 -19.28 -4.00 -13.88
CA VAL A 46 -17.96 -3.46 -14.17
C VAL A 46 -17.63 -3.72 -15.64
N TRP A 47 -17.18 -2.68 -16.34
CA TRP A 47 -16.59 -2.80 -17.66
C TRP A 47 -15.15 -2.31 -17.61
N THR A 48 -14.27 -3.03 -18.29
CA THR A 48 -12.88 -2.60 -18.46
C THR A 48 -12.50 -2.73 -19.93
N VAL A 49 -11.84 -1.70 -20.47
CA VAL A 49 -11.51 -1.59 -21.89
C VAL A 49 -10.01 -1.58 -22.10
N GLU A 50 -9.51 -2.52 -22.90
CA GLU A 50 -8.10 -2.66 -23.22
C GLU A 50 -7.87 -2.56 -24.73
N LEU A 51 -6.94 -1.70 -25.13
CA LEU A 51 -6.56 -1.53 -26.53
C LEU A 51 -5.61 -2.66 -26.97
N SER A 52 -4.65 -3.01 -26.12
CA SER A 52 -3.63 -4.01 -26.44
C SER A 52 -4.21 -5.42 -26.42
N GLU A 53 -4.17 -6.08 -27.58
CA GLU A 53 -4.61 -7.48 -27.70
C GLU A 53 -3.92 -8.40 -26.70
N GLN A 54 -2.62 -8.19 -26.49
CA GLN A 54 -1.84 -9.00 -25.55
C GLN A 54 -2.32 -8.83 -24.11
N HIS A 55 -2.50 -7.57 -23.66
CA HIS A 55 -3.02 -7.30 -22.31
C HIS A 55 -4.46 -7.79 -22.18
N TYR A 56 -5.31 -7.55 -23.17
CA TYR A 56 -6.70 -8.00 -23.18
C TYR A 56 -6.80 -9.52 -23.03
N GLU A 57 -6.10 -10.29 -23.88
CA GLU A 57 -6.15 -11.75 -23.85
C GLU A 57 -5.63 -12.30 -22.52
N LYS A 58 -4.54 -11.71 -21.99
CA LYS A 58 -4.01 -12.08 -20.67
C LYS A 58 -5.01 -11.80 -19.54
N ASN A 59 -5.69 -10.65 -19.62
CA ASN A 59 -6.58 -10.16 -18.58
C ASN A 59 -7.92 -10.90 -18.55
N ARG A 60 -8.48 -11.14 -19.73
CA ARG A 60 -9.74 -11.85 -19.91
C ARG A 60 -9.76 -13.23 -19.24
N LEU A 61 -8.62 -13.95 -19.23
CA LEU A 61 -8.51 -15.28 -18.60
C LEU A 61 -8.93 -15.33 -17.12
N TYR A 62 -8.82 -14.21 -16.40
CA TYR A 62 -9.25 -14.11 -15.00
C TYR A 62 -10.43 -13.16 -14.80
N LEU A 63 -10.54 -12.08 -15.59
CA LEU A 63 -11.67 -11.16 -15.50
C LEU A 63 -13.00 -11.83 -15.87
N ASP A 64 -13.01 -12.73 -16.86
CA ASP A 64 -14.22 -13.50 -17.24
C ASP A 64 -14.72 -14.45 -16.14
N ARG A 65 -13.88 -14.73 -15.13
CA ARG A 65 -14.27 -15.54 -13.97
C ARG A 65 -15.00 -14.73 -12.91
N VAL A 66 -14.93 -13.41 -12.98
CA VAL A 66 -15.62 -12.51 -12.05
C VAL A 66 -16.98 -12.16 -12.66
N PRO A 67 -18.09 -12.59 -12.04
CA PRO A 67 -19.39 -12.66 -12.71
C PRO A 67 -19.97 -11.30 -13.14
N ASN A 68 -19.54 -10.21 -12.50
CA ASN A 68 -19.99 -8.85 -12.79
C ASN A 68 -18.95 -8.00 -13.56
N ILE A 69 -17.85 -8.60 -14.03
CA ILE A 69 -16.89 -7.92 -14.92
C ILE A 69 -17.16 -8.29 -16.37
N THR A 70 -17.15 -7.30 -17.25
CA THR A 70 -17.12 -7.46 -18.71
C THR A 70 -15.84 -6.82 -19.26
N ALA A 71 -14.85 -7.64 -19.60
CA ALA A 71 -13.64 -7.19 -20.28
C ALA A 71 -13.91 -6.99 -21.78
N LEU A 72 -13.48 -5.85 -22.33
CA LEU A 72 -13.71 -5.47 -23.72
C LEU A 72 -12.39 -5.11 -24.39
N ARG A 73 -12.17 -5.66 -25.60
CA ARG A 73 -11.05 -5.24 -26.45
C ARG A 73 -11.49 -4.14 -27.40
N GLY A 74 -10.70 -3.09 -27.49
CA GLY A 74 -10.81 -2.14 -28.58
C GLY A 74 -10.44 -0.72 -28.19
N ASP A 75 -10.62 0.17 -29.15
CA ASP A 75 -10.49 1.61 -28.96
C ASP A 75 -11.50 2.10 -27.92
N SER A 76 -10.99 2.72 -26.84
CA SER A 76 -11.82 3.17 -25.73
C SER A 76 -12.88 4.17 -26.17
N ARG A 77 -12.63 5.03 -27.18
CA ARG A 77 -13.62 5.99 -27.69
C ARG A 77 -14.82 5.29 -28.31
N GLN A 78 -14.56 4.24 -29.09
CA GLN A 78 -15.61 3.45 -29.75
C GLN A 78 -16.39 2.62 -28.74
N VAL A 79 -15.69 2.00 -27.79
CA VAL A 79 -16.30 1.16 -26.76
C VAL A 79 -17.14 2.02 -25.81
N LEU A 80 -16.62 3.15 -25.34
CA LEU A 80 -17.36 4.10 -24.51
C LEU A 80 -18.59 4.65 -25.23
N ALA A 81 -18.49 4.98 -26.53
CA ALA A 81 -19.64 5.44 -27.31
C ALA A 81 -20.76 4.38 -27.38
N ARG A 82 -20.39 3.11 -27.50
CA ARG A 82 -21.34 1.98 -27.42
C ARG A 82 -21.94 1.87 -26.02
N LEU A 83 -21.10 1.80 -24.99
CA LEU A 83 -21.55 1.66 -23.59
C LEU A 83 -22.43 2.83 -23.14
N ALA A 84 -22.18 4.04 -23.66
CA ALA A 84 -23.00 5.21 -23.38
C ALA A 84 -24.47 5.03 -23.78
N GLY A 85 -24.75 4.22 -24.82
CA GLY A 85 -26.12 3.87 -25.24
C GLY A 85 -26.72 2.65 -24.52
N GLU A 86 -25.89 1.79 -23.92
CA GLU A 86 -26.29 0.53 -23.30
C GLU A 86 -26.49 0.62 -21.79
N VAL A 87 -25.61 1.34 -21.09
CA VAL A 87 -25.65 1.51 -19.63
C VAL A 87 -26.61 2.66 -19.30
N ARG A 88 -27.69 2.38 -18.56
CA ARG A 88 -28.79 3.33 -18.33
C ARG A 88 -28.93 3.75 -16.87
N GLU A 89 -27.84 3.66 -16.14
CA GLU A 89 -27.70 4.05 -14.75
C GLU A 89 -26.48 4.95 -14.56
N ALA A 90 -26.39 5.58 -13.40
CA ALA A 90 -25.22 6.33 -12.99
C ALA A 90 -24.00 5.40 -12.93
N ALA A 91 -22.91 5.84 -13.57
CA ALA A 91 -21.65 5.15 -13.58
C ALA A 91 -20.52 6.00 -13.00
N VAL A 92 -19.49 5.33 -12.51
CA VAL A 92 -18.17 5.90 -12.28
C VAL A 92 -17.29 5.54 -13.48
N PHE A 93 -16.74 6.54 -14.15
CA PHE A 93 -15.77 6.39 -15.23
C PHE A 93 -14.36 6.63 -14.70
N TRP A 94 -13.47 5.65 -14.87
CA TRP A 94 -12.03 5.78 -14.63
C TRP A 94 -11.31 5.79 -15.98
N LEU A 95 -10.77 6.95 -16.38
CA LEU A 95 -10.16 7.14 -17.70
C LEU A 95 -8.64 7.11 -17.59
N ASP A 96 -8.03 5.98 -18.00
CA ASP A 96 -6.61 5.67 -17.81
C ASP A 96 -6.01 4.93 -19.03
N ALA A 97 -6.56 5.16 -20.23
CA ALA A 97 -6.11 4.50 -21.46
C ALA A 97 -4.92 5.20 -22.16
N HIS A 98 -4.14 6.01 -21.45
CA HIS A 98 -3.05 6.79 -22.03
C HIS A 98 -1.76 5.96 -22.18
N TYR A 99 -0.89 6.36 -23.11
CA TYR A 99 0.34 5.64 -23.41
C TYR A 99 1.39 5.82 -22.30
N CYS A 100 1.82 4.71 -21.68
CA CYS A 100 2.86 4.71 -20.64
C CYS A 100 4.13 3.92 -21.04
N GLY A 101 4.24 3.47 -22.30
CA GLY A 101 5.39 2.73 -22.84
C GLY A 101 4.99 1.48 -23.64
N SER A 102 5.90 0.93 -24.44
CA SER A 102 5.65 -0.29 -25.24
C SER A 102 5.29 -1.49 -24.33
N PRO A 103 4.17 -2.24 -24.53
CA PRO A 103 3.24 -2.28 -25.67
C PRO A 103 1.80 -1.89 -25.29
N THR A 104 1.61 -0.77 -24.56
CA THR A 104 0.32 -0.42 -23.94
C THR A 104 -0.62 0.44 -24.81
N ALA A 105 -0.10 1.19 -25.79
CA ALA A 105 -0.92 1.91 -26.78
C ALA A 105 -0.13 2.26 -28.08
N ASP A 106 -0.83 2.77 -29.10
CA ASP A 106 -0.26 3.18 -30.39
C ASP A 106 0.69 4.38 -30.20
N VAL A 107 1.89 4.31 -30.79
CA VAL A 107 2.91 5.36 -30.72
C VAL A 107 2.39 6.70 -31.27
N ASP A 108 1.41 6.66 -32.17
CA ASP A 108 0.86 7.84 -32.84
C ASP A 108 -0.40 8.45 -32.20
N ASP A 109 -1.07 7.74 -31.29
CA ASP A 109 -2.30 8.17 -30.60
C ASP A 109 -2.20 7.92 -29.09
N GLN A 110 -1.43 8.78 -28.43
CA GLN A 110 -0.91 8.53 -27.08
C GLN A 110 -1.88 8.87 -25.94
N CYS A 111 -2.98 9.56 -26.22
CA CYS A 111 -3.94 9.99 -25.19
C CYS A 111 -5.34 10.14 -25.81
N PRO A 112 -6.21 9.10 -25.72
CA PRO A 112 -7.54 9.13 -26.32
C PRO A 112 -8.55 10.01 -25.58
N LEU A 113 -8.15 10.63 -24.46
CA LEU A 113 -8.99 11.26 -23.43
C LEU A 113 -10.07 12.20 -23.97
N LEU A 114 -9.75 13.13 -24.89
CA LEU A 114 -10.75 14.07 -25.39
C LEU A 114 -11.89 13.36 -26.14
N GLY A 115 -11.57 12.30 -26.88
CA GLY A 115 -12.55 11.47 -27.56
C GLY A 115 -13.34 10.59 -26.60
N GLU A 116 -12.71 10.09 -25.53
CA GLU A 116 -13.39 9.36 -24.46
C GLU A 116 -14.43 10.23 -23.76
N LEU A 117 -14.06 11.47 -23.42
CA LEU A 117 -14.97 12.45 -22.84
C LEU A 117 -16.10 12.82 -23.80
N GLU A 118 -15.83 12.99 -25.09
CA GLU A 118 -16.87 13.20 -26.11
C GLU A 118 -17.87 12.05 -26.18
N ALA A 119 -17.38 10.81 -26.12
CA ALA A 119 -18.20 9.61 -26.22
C ALA A 119 -19.24 9.49 -25.09
N ILE A 120 -18.94 10.01 -23.90
CA ILE A 120 -19.80 9.91 -22.72
C ILE A 120 -20.54 11.22 -22.38
N ALA A 121 -20.24 12.33 -23.04
CA ALA A 121 -20.75 13.66 -22.71
C ALA A 121 -22.29 13.77 -22.73
N ALA A 122 -22.96 13.03 -23.62
CA ALA A 122 -24.41 13.11 -23.78
C ALA A 122 -25.23 12.32 -22.73
N ARG A 123 -24.56 11.58 -21.83
CA ARG A 123 -25.23 10.72 -20.87
C ARG A 123 -25.95 11.54 -19.77
N PRO A 124 -27.24 11.24 -19.48
CA PRO A 124 -28.04 12.01 -18.52
C PRO A 124 -28.11 11.41 -17.11
N TYR A 125 -27.26 10.43 -16.77
CA TYR A 125 -27.47 9.57 -15.60
C TYR A 125 -26.78 10.04 -14.31
N GLY A 126 -26.20 11.24 -14.28
CA GLY A 126 -25.47 11.72 -13.11
C GLY A 126 -24.13 10.99 -12.92
N ASP A 127 -23.39 10.79 -14.01
CA ASP A 127 -22.12 10.05 -13.99
C ASP A 127 -20.99 10.82 -13.30
N PHE A 128 -20.09 10.09 -12.65
CA PHE A 128 -18.84 10.57 -12.07
C PHE A 128 -17.70 10.23 -13.02
N VAL A 129 -16.81 11.18 -13.30
CA VAL A 129 -15.68 10.98 -14.21
C VAL A 129 -14.39 11.30 -13.47
N LEU A 130 -13.49 10.34 -13.42
CA LEU A 130 -12.16 10.45 -12.82
C LEU A 130 -11.13 10.16 -13.91
N ILE A 131 -10.14 11.04 -14.02
CA ILE A 131 -9.10 10.99 -15.06
C ILE A 131 -7.76 10.90 -14.34
N ASP A 132 -7.00 9.85 -14.62
CA ASP A 132 -5.71 9.61 -13.96
C ASP A 132 -4.62 10.57 -14.46
N ASP A 133 -3.49 10.62 -13.74
CA ASP A 133 -2.27 11.31 -14.16
C ASP A 133 -2.45 12.82 -14.46
N ALA A 134 -3.19 13.52 -13.60
CA ALA A 134 -3.46 14.96 -13.69
C ALA A 134 -2.21 15.79 -13.97
N ARG A 135 -1.07 15.44 -13.36
CA ARG A 135 0.27 16.04 -13.53
C ARG A 135 0.66 16.19 -15.01
N LEU A 136 0.32 15.21 -15.84
CA LEU A 136 0.70 15.17 -17.26
C LEU A 136 -0.10 16.17 -18.10
N PHE A 137 -1.26 16.62 -17.62
CA PHE A 137 -2.08 17.66 -18.28
C PHE A 137 -1.81 19.07 -17.76
N LEU A 138 -1.09 19.18 -16.64
CA LEU A 138 -0.77 20.44 -15.96
C LEU A 138 0.59 21.03 -16.38
N SER A 139 1.58 20.19 -16.74
CA SER A 139 2.91 20.65 -17.18
C SER A 139 3.24 20.18 -18.61
N ARG A 140 3.60 21.12 -19.49
CA ARG A 140 3.82 20.86 -20.93
C ARG A 140 5.24 20.40 -21.30
N GLU A 141 6.18 20.29 -20.36
CA GLU A 141 7.56 19.91 -20.68
C GLU A 141 7.80 18.43 -20.39
N GLY A 142 7.75 17.58 -21.43
CA GLY A 142 8.18 16.18 -21.38
C GLY A 142 7.18 15.16 -21.95
N ALA A 143 5.88 15.42 -21.84
CA ALA A 143 4.87 14.65 -22.57
C ALA A 143 4.90 15.05 -24.05
N SER A 144 4.73 14.10 -24.97
CA SER A 144 4.71 14.44 -26.41
C SER A 144 3.67 15.53 -26.69
N SER A 145 3.87 16.34 -27.73
CA SER A 145 3.00 17.46 -28.10
C SER A 145 1.54 17.08 -28.49
N ARG A 146 1.13 15.84 -28.24
CA ARG A 146 -0.16 15.24 -28.59
C ARG A 146 -1.10 15.05 -27.39
N TRP A 147 -0.66 15.28 -26.16
CA TRP A 147 -1.53 15.27 -24.98
C TRP A 147 -2.34 16.58 -24.87
N PRO A 148 -3.63 16.53 -24.50
CA PRO A 148 -4.45 17.73 -24.32
C PRO A 148 -3.99 18.55 -23.13
N SER A 149 -4.26 19.86 -23.13
CA SER A 149 -4.05 20.67 -21.93
C SER A 149 -5.23 20.54 -20.96
N ILE A 150 -5.02 20.90 -19.69
CA ILE A 150 -6.10 21.01 -18.71
C ILE A 150 -7.25 21.92 -19.20
N PHE A 151 -6.96 22.94 -20.01
CA PHE A 151 -7.99 23.80 -20.61
C PHE A 151 -8.82 23.07 -21.68
N ASP A 152 -8.20 22.19 -22.45
CA ASP A 152 -8.91 21.40 -23.47
C ASP A 152 -9.83 20.37 -22.80
N ILE A 153 -9.37 19.75 -21.71
CA ILE A 153 -10.18 18.87 -20.86
C ILE A 153 -11.38 19.64 -20.29
N GLY A 154 -11.15 20.83 -19.73
CA GLY A 154 -12.22 21.68 -19.20
C GLY A 154 -13.29 22.03 -20.25
N LYS A 155 -12.87 22.48 -21.45
CA LYS A 155 -13.79 22.75 -22.57
C LYS A 155 -14.58 21.53 -23.01
N GLN A 156 -14.01 20.34 -22.87
CA GLN A 156 -14.71 19.11 -23.23
C GLN A 156 -15.74 18.72 -22.15
N LEU A 157 -15.40 18.87 -20.87
CA LEU A 157 -16.32 18.65 -19.74
C LEU A 157 -17.50 19.64 -19.75
N GLU A 158 -17.31 20.87 -20.21
CA GLU A 158 -18.39 21.86 -20.40
C GLU A 158 -19.47 21.41 -21.38
N LYS A 159 -19.17 20.47 -22.29
CA LYS A 159 -20.14 19.94 -23.27
C LYS A 159 -21.04 18.85 -22.71
N PHE A 160 -20.83 18.41 -21.46
CA PHE A 160 -21.62 17.35 -20.86
C PHE A 160 -23.08 17.81 -20.67
N ALA A 161 -24.02 16.92 -21.01
CA ALA A 161 -25.45 17.17 -20.86
C ALA A 161 -25.85 17.40 -19.40
N ASP A 162 -25.16 16.72 -18.47
CA ASP A 162 -25.20 16.98 -17.05
C ASP A 162 -23.98 17.83 -16.65
N PRO A 163 -24.17 19.11 -16.26
CA PRO A 163 -23.07 20.01 -15.90
C PRO A 163 -22.16 19.40 -14.83
N LYS A 164 -20.84 19.58 -14.99
CA LYS A 164 -19.85 18.99 -14.08
C LYS A 164 -19.18 20.05 -13.22
N TYR A 165 -19.06 19.75 -11.93
CA TYR A 165 -18.13 20.44 -11.05
C TYR A 165 -16.81 19.68 -11.04
N VAL A 166 -15.71 20.39 -11.28
CA VAL A 166 -14.39 19.79 -11.46
C VAL A 166 -13.45 20.25 -10.36
N ALA A 167 -12.73 19.31 -9.76
CA ALA A 167 -11.61 19.57 -8.89
C ALA A 167 -10.45 18.64 -9.27
N ILE A 168 -9.23 19.04 -8.92
CA ILE A 168 -8.07 18.14 -8.98
C ILE A 168 -7.76 17.77 -7.54
N ILE A 169 -7.80 16.48 -7.25
CA ILE A 169 -7.46 15.93 -5.94
C ILE A 169 -6.27 15.02 -6.18
N ASP A 170 -5.20 15.24 -5.41
CA ASP A 170 -3.98 14.47 -5.57
C ASP A 170 -3.42 14.58 -7.00
N ASP A 171 -3.42 13.46 -7.72
CA ASP A 171 -3.03 13.39 -9.12
C ASP A 171 -4.17 12.94 -10.05
N VAL A 172 -5.42 13.18 -9.64
CA VAL A 172 -6.62 12.79 -10.39
C VAL A 172 -7.48 14.01 -10.67
N ILE A 173 -7.92 14.19 -11.91
CA ILE A 173 -8.95 15.18 -12.27
C ILE A 173 -10.31 14.53 -12.00
N VAL A 174 -11.08 15.11 -11.09
CA VAL A 174 -12.37 14.58 -10.65
C VAL A 174 -13.48 15.51 -11.11
N ALA A 175 -14.37 15.01 -11.94
CA ALA A 175 -15.55 15.71 -12.45
C ALA A 175 -16.82 14.99 -11.96
N VAL A 176 -17.59 15.68 -11.10
CA VAL A 176 -18.84 15.14 -10.51
C VAL A 176 -20.05 15.90 -11.03
N PRO A 177 -21.26 15.30 -11.00
CA PRO A 177 -22.51 16.02 -11.31
C PRO A 177 -22.65 17.29 -10.46
N GLU A 178 -22.67 18.47 -11.10
CA GLU A 178 -22.64 19.74 -10.38
C GLU A 178 -23.85 19.91 -9.46
N LYS A 179 -25.03 19.48 -9.93
CA LYS A 179 -26.29 19.70 -9.20
C LYS A 179 -26.42 18.84 -7.95
N SER A 180 -25.89 17.62 -7.95
CA SER A 180 -26.08 16.66 -6.85
C SER A 180 -24.83 16.43 -6.02
N ALA A 181 -23.62 16.50 -6.60
CA ALA A 181 -22.38 16.06 -5.95
C ALA A 181 -21.33 17.16 -5.75
N LYS A 182 -21.58 18.41 -6.17
CA LYS A 182 -20.66 19.54 -5.98
C LYS A 182 -20.26 19.73 -4.51
N ASN A 183 -21.24 19.82 -3.61
CA ASN A 183 -20.96 20.07 -2.19
C ASN A 183 -20.16 18.92 -1.58
N PHE A 184 -20.48 17.68 -1.95
CA PHE A 184 -19.69 16.52 -1.55
C PHE A 184 -18.22 16.64 -1.98
N LEU A 185 -17.96 16.98 -3.25
CA LEU A 185 -16.58 17.10 -3.72
C LEU A 185 -15.86 18.28 -3.06
N VAL A 186 -16.55 19.41 -2.87
CA VAL A 186 -16.01 20.56 -2.13
C VAL A 186 -15.66 20.18 -0.71
N ASP A 187 -16.52 19.46 -0.01
CA ASP A 187 -16.29 19.04 1.38
C ASP A 187 -15.19 17.97 1.45
N PHE A 188 -15.12 17.06 0.50
CA PHE A 188 -14.02 16.10 0.38
C PHE A 188 -12.69 16.84 0.17
N CYS A 189 -12.62 17.77 -0.77
CA CYS A 189 -11.45 18.63 -0.97
C CYS A 189 -11.11 19.44 0.28
N ARG A 190 -12.10 19.94 1.03
CA ARG A 190 -11.85 20.66 2.29
C ARG A 190 -11.27 19.76 3.34
N VAL A 191 -11.75 18.52 3.47
CA VAL A 191 -11.20 17.53 4.41
C VAL A 191 -9.76 17.20 4.02
N CYS A 192 -9.50 16.81 2.77
CA CYS A 192 -8.14 16.53 2.31
C CYS A 192 -7.23 17.76 2.45
N ASN A 193 -7.72 18.96 2.13
CA ASN A 193 -6.94 20.18 2.30
C ASN A 193 -6.77 20.57 3.76
N ALA A 194 -7.72 20.26 4.66
CA ALA A 194 -7.61 20.53 6.10
C ALA A 194 -6.65 19.53 6.76
N GLU A 195 -6.67 18.26 6.35
CA GLU A 195 -5.64 17.27 6.68
C GLU A 195 -4.27 17.80 6.25
N ILE A 196 -4.13 18.25 4.99
CA ILE A 196 -2.92 18.92 4.51
C ILE A 196 -2.63 20.24 5.26
N TRP A 197 -3.64 21.00 5.70
CA TRP A 197 -3.47 22.28 6.38
C TRP A 197 -3.04 22.12 7.84
N ASP A 198 -3.59 21.14 8.54
CA ASP A 198 -3.19 20.75 9.89
C ASP A 198 -1.80 20.11 9.87
N GLU A 199 -1.53 19.29 8.84
CA GLU A 199 -0.16 18.85 8.51
C GLU A 199 0.74 20.06 8.24
N THR A 200 0.30 21.07 7.48
CA THR A 200 1.14 22.23 7.09
C THR A 200 1.29 23.35 8.13
N GLU A 201 0.36 23.54 9.06
CA GLU A 201 0.57 24.38 10.25
C GLU A 201 1.50 23.69 11.24
N GLY A 202 1.42 22.37 11.35
CA GLY A 202 2.47 21.54 11.94
C GLY A 202 3.82 21.73 11.25
N LEU A 203 3.86 21.79 9.91
CA LEU A 203 5.08 21.99 9.11
C LEU A 203 5.60 23.44 9.13
N ARG A 204 4.78 24.47 9.38
CA ARG A 204 5.26 25.86 9.55
C ARG A 204 6.04 26.03 10.85
N ALA A 205 5.69 25.28 11.89
CA ALA A 205 6.52 25.16 13.08
C ALA A 205 7.79 24.31 12.83
N GLN A 206 7.79 23.46 11.79
CA GLN A 206 8.89 22.58 11.39
C GLN A 206 9.54 22.97 10.05
N LYS A 207 9.70 24.25 9.77
CA LYS A 207 10.32 24.71 8.51
C LYS A 207 11.86 24.52 8.51
N ILE A 208 12.31 23.28 8.71
CA ILE A 208 13.64 22.75 8.40
C ILE A 208 13.41 21.29 7.96
N GLU A 209 13.74 20.99 6.70
CA GLU A 209 13.95 19.65 6.09
C GLU A 209 12.74 18.81 5.60
N GLN A 210 12.51 18.95 4.28
CA GLN A 210 12.25 17.95 3.22
C GLN A 210 11.11 16.88 3.32
N PHE A 211 10.42 16.75 2.17
CA PHE A 211 9.21 15.98 1.84
C PHE A 211 9.29 14.47 2.10
N GLU A 212 8.26 13.89 2.74
CA GLU A 212 8.01 12.43 2.80
C GLU A 212 6.55 12.08 2.49
N VAL A 213 6.37 10.96 1.79
CA VAL A 213 5.12 10.38 1.28
C VAL A 213 4.29 9.76 2.42
N ASN A 214 2.96 9.94 2.41
CA ASN A 214 2.04 9.36 3.40
C ASN A 214 2.03 7.82 3.33
N TYR A 215 2.75 7.18 4.26
CA TYR A 215 2.71 5.74 4.54
C TYR A 215 1.57 5.47 5.57
N PRO A 216 0.79 4.37 5.44
CA PRO A 216 -0.22 4.00 6.45
C PRO A 216 0.38 3.53 7.78
N GLY A 217 1.70 3.33 7.84
CA GLY A 217 2.45 2.98 9.06
C GLY A 217 3.40 4.10 9.51
N ILE A 218 4.37 3.76 10.36
CA ILE A 218 5.31 4.75 10.92
C ILE A 218 6.12 5.50 9.85
N THR A 219 6.17 6.82 9.97
CA THR A 219 6.95 7.66 9.05
C THR A 219 8.44 7.59 9.37
N ARG A 220 9.27 7.84 8.35
CA ARG A 220 10.73 7.95 8.47
C ARG A 220 11.13 9.07 9.46
N GLN A 221 10.49 10.23 9.39
CA GLN A 221 10.66 11.29 10.40
C GLN A 221 10.35 10.79 11.82
N ARG A 222 9.24 10.06 12.02
CA ARG A 222 8.86 9.53 13.34
C ARG A 222 9.88 8.53 13.86
N MET A 223 10.36 7.62 13.02
CA MET A 223 11.47 6.71 13.37
C MET A 223 12.73 7.47 13.80
N ARG A 224 13.15 8.49 13.04
CA ARG A 224 14.32 9.32 13.38
C ARG A 224 14.14 10.04 14.72
N GLN A 225 12.95 10.59 14.98
CA GLN A 225 12.64 11.28 16.23
C GLN A 225 12.67 10.35 17.43
N CYS A 226 12.05 9.17 17.32
CA CYS A 226 12.04 8.17 18.40
C CYS A 226 13.46 7.69 18.69
N ILE A 227 14.15 7.16 17.68
CA ILE A 227 15.48 6.56 17.84
C ILE A 227 16.50 7.62 18.28
N GLY A 228 16.49 8.80 17.66
CA GLY A 228 17.26 9.96 18.13
C GLY A 228 18.78 9.79 18.07
N LYS A 229 19.30 8.83 17.29
CA LYS A 229 20.73 8.61 17.07
C LYS A 229 21.05 8.16 15.65
N SER A 230 22.28 8.40 15.22
CA SER A 230 22.76 8.11 13.86
C SER A 230 23.28 6.68 13.66
N ASP A 231 23.62 5.96 14.73
CA ASP A 231 24.16 4.60 14.73
C ASP A 231 23.31 3.58 15.53
N PRO A 232 22.01 3.45 15.25
CA PRO A 232 21.15 2.56 16.02
C PRO A 232 21.43 1.08 15.83
N THR A 233 21.22 0.31 16.89
CA THR A 233 21.07 -1.15 16.84
C THR A 233 19.60 -1.45 16.56
N ILE A 234 19.33 -1.96 15.37
CA ILE A 234 17.99 -2.26 14.87
C ILE A 234 17.85 -3.77 14.72
N LEU A 235 16.75 -4.33 15.22
CA LEU A 235 16.32 -5.68 14.86
C LEU A 235 15.16 -5.58 13.88
N GLU A 236 15.30 -6.23 12.73
CA GLU A 236 14.25 -6.36 11.72
C GLU A 236 13.80 -7.81 11.70
N ILE A 237 12.67 -8.09 12.37
CA ILE A 237 12.13 -9.42 12.57
C ILE A 237 11.02 -9.64 11.54
N GLY A 238 11.27 -10.50 10.55
CA GLY A 238 10.44 -10.62 9.35
C GLY A 238 10.94 -9.71 8.23
N ALA A 239 12.21 -9.86 7.85
CA ALA A 239 12.88 -8.94 6.93
C ALA A 239 12.49 -9.11 5.45
N ASN A 240 11.77 -10.19 5.09
CA ASN A 240 11.39 -10.56 3.73
C ASN A 240 12.54 -10.35 2.72
N ASP A 241 12.38 -9.42 1.78
CA ASP A 241 13.33 -9.12 0.71
C ASP A 241 14.28 -7.95 1.02
N GLY A 242 14.26 -7.44 2.26
CA GLY A 242 15.13 -6.39 2.76
C GLY A 242 14.74 -4.97 2.32
N THR A 243 13.51 -4.76 1.85
CA THR A 243 13.00 -3.42 1.51
C THR A 243 13.10 -2.46 2.71
N ASP A 244 12.68 -2.88 3.89
CA ASP A 244 12.79 -2.05 5.11
C ASP A 244 14.24 -1.94 5.61
N THR A 245 15.06 -2.98 5.46
CA THR A 245 16.52 -2.88 5.67
C THR A 245 17.13 -1.72 4.89
N LEU A 246 16.82 -1.61 3.60
CA LEU A 246 17.31 -0.51 2.75
C LEU A 246 16.79 0.85 3.22
N ARG A 247 15.53 0.91 3.66
CA ARG A 247 14.94 2.11 4.27
C ARG A 247 15.70 2.55 5.52
N PHE A 248 16.12 1.63 6.39
CA PHE A 248 16.93 1.96 7.57
C PHE A 248 18.32 2.49 7.19
N LEU A 249 18.95 1.95 6.15
CA LEU A 249 20.25 2.46 5.65
C LEU A 249 20.16 3.86 5.06
N GLU A 250 19.01 4.23 4.49
CA GLU A 250 18.76 5.60 4.03
C GLU A 250 18.50 6.56 5.20
N LEU A 251 17.93 6.06 6.30
CA LEU A 251 17.52 6.86 7.45
C LEU A 251 18.66 7.18 8.41
N PHE A 252 19.62 6.26 8.58
CA PHE A 252 20.66 6.33 9.59
C PHE A 252 22.05 6.26 8.95
N GLU A 253 23.01 6.99 9.50
CA GLU A 253 24.36 7.08 8.91
C GLU A 253 25.16 5.79 9.06
N ASN A 254 25.02 5.09 10.19
CA ASN A 254 25.77 3.87 10.47
C ASN A 254 24.97 2.88 11.36
N PRO A 255 23.74 2.49 10.95
CA PRO A 255 22.94 1.57 11.74
C PRO A 255 23.57 0.18 11.76
N ARG A 256 23.50 -0.52 12.89
CA ARG A 256 23.76 -1.96 13.00
C ARG A 256 22.42 -2.68 12.91
N ILE A 257 22.18 -3.39 11.81
CA ILE A 257 20.89 -4.02 11.53
C ILE A 257 21.04 -5.54 11.59
N TYR A 258 20.23 -6.19 12.41
CA TYR A 258 20.14 -7.64 12.50
C TYR A 258 18.77 -8.08 11.97
N CYS A 259 18.79 -8.75 10.82
CA CYS A 259 17.61 -9.13 10.06
C CYS A 259 17.31 -10.62 10.29
N PHE A 260 16.04 -10.97 10.50
CA PHE A 260 15.58 -12.35 10.67
C PHE A 260 14.56 -12.66 9.60
N GLU A 261 14.81 -13.70 8.81
CA GLU A 261 13.87 -14.17 7.80
C GLU A 261 14.00 -15.70 7.70
N PRO A 262 12.93 -16.47 7.96
CA PRO A 262 12.96 -17.93 7.80
C PRO A 262 12.75 -18.44 6.37
N GLU A 263 12.16 -17.66 5.46
CA GLU A 263 11.70 -18.13 4.15
C GLU A 263 12.79 -18.08 3.06
N PRO A 264 13.22 -19.22 2.47
CA PRO A 264 14.28 -19.24 1.46
C PRO A 264 14.06 -18.35 0.22
N ARG A 265 12.84 -18.23 -0.32
CA ARG A 265 12.58 -17.34 -1.49
C ARG A 265 12.82 -15.87 -1.13
N ALA A 266 12.36 -15.46 0.05
CA ALA A 266 12.55 -14.10 0.55
C ALA A 266 14.03 -13.82 0.84
N ILE A 267 14.73 -14.76 1.50
CA ILE A 267 16.18 -14.70 1.75
C ILE A 267 16.99 -14.50 0.46
N GLU A 268 16.66 -15.23 -0.61
CA GLU A 268 17.36 -15.09 -1.89
C GLU A 268 17.21 -13.67 -2.46
N ARG A 269 16.01 -13.10 -2.38
CA ARG A 269 15.76 -11.71 -2.79
C ARG A 269 16.44 -10.70 -1.87
N PHE A 270 16.42 -10.91 -0.56
CA PHE A 270 17.15 -10.11 0.41
C PHE A 270 18.63 -10.00 0.04
N ARG A 271 19.27 -11.14 -0.23
CA ARG A 271 20.69 -11.20 -0.61
C ARG A 271 20.97 -10.41 -1.88
N LYS A 272 20.05 -10.45 -2.85
CA LYS A 272 20.16 -9.72 -4.12
C LYS A 272 19.94 -8.21 -3.95
N ASN A 273 18.98 -7.81 -3.13
CA ASN A 273 18.59 -6.42 -2.91
C ASN A 273 19.58 -5.68 -1.99
N VAL A 274 19.88 -6.27 -0.84
CA VAL A 274 20.69 -5.63 0.21
C VAL A 274 22.18 -5.80 -0.06
N GLY A 275 22.58 -6.96 -0.58
CA GLY A 275 23.99 -7.32 -0.80
C GLY A 275 24.77 -7.53 0.51
N GLN A 276 26.08 -7.72 0.40
CA GLN A 276 26.96 -7.90 1.56
C GLN A 276 27.39 -6.53 2.12
N ARG A 277 27.07 -6.27 3.38
CA ARG A 277 27.39 -5.01 4.08
C ARG A 277 27.88 -5.31 5.49
N PRO A 278 28.92 -4.62 5.99
CA PRO A 278 29.54 -4.95 7.29
C PRO A 278 28.64 -4.63 8.49
N ASN A 279 27.64 -3.77 8.32
CA ASN A 279 26.73 -3.31 9.35
C ASN A 279 25.36 -4.02 9.31
N ILE A 280 25.22 -5.08 8.49
CA ILE A 280 23.99 -5.84 8.34
C ILE A 280 24.29 -7.33 8.48
N THR A 281 23.52 -8.02 9.30
CA THR A 281 23.60 -9.49 9.44
C THR A 281 22.23 -10.09 9.24
N LEU A 282 22.10 -10.98 8.26
CA LEU A 282 20.90 -11.77 8.02
C LEU A 282 21.02 -13.12 8.74
N PHE A 283 19.99 -13.47 9.50
CA PHE A 283 19.82 -14.79 10.10
C PHE A 283 18.64 -15.53 9.45
N GLU A 284 18.94 -16.69 8.86
CA GLU A 284 17.99 -17.58 8.19
C GLU A 284 17.24 -18.43 9.21
N MET A 285 16.41 -17.79 10.04
CA MET A 285 15.67 -18.42 11.13
C MET A 285 14.43 -17.61 11.52
N ALA A 286 13.44 -18.28 12.11
CA ALA A 286 12.31 -17.64 12.75
C ALA A 286 12.64 -17.36 14.23
N LEU A 287 12.13 -16.24 14.76
CA LEU A 287 12.10 -16.03 16.21
C LEU A 287 10.82 -16.64 16.78
N SER A 288 10.94 -17.33 17.91
CA SER A 288 9.83 -18.09 18.53
C SER A 288 9.99 -18.12 20.06
N ASP A 289 9.06 -18.79 20.74
CA ASP A 289 9.08 -19.04 22.18
C ASP A 289 10.00 -20.20 22.62
N HIS A 290 10.75 -20.80 21.70
CA HIS A 290 11.70 -21.88 21.98
C HIS A 290 12.82 -21.93 20.92
N ASP A 291 13.97 -22.48 21.33
CA ASP A 291 15.05 -22.86 20.42
C ASP A 291 14.76 -24.24 19.82
N GLY A 292 14.88 -24.41 18.51
CA GLY A 292 14.64 -25.69 17.84
C GLY A 292 14.23 -25.56 16.39
N GLU A 293 13.12 -26.20 16.04
CA GLU A 293 12.54 -26.17 14.71
C GLU A 293 11.02 -25.99 14.81
N ALA A 294 10.44 -25.29 13.83
CA ALA A 294 8.99 -25.17 13.68
C ALA A 294 8.57 -25.39 12.23
N THR A 295 7.31 -25.76 12.05
CA THR A 295 6.67 -25.72 10.74
C THR A 295 6.38 -24.27 10.37
N PHE A 296 6.92 -23.81 9.25
CA PHE A 296 6.60 -22.54 8.63
C PHE A 296 5.64 -22.79 7.47
N TYR A 297 4.46 -22.18 7.55
CA TYR A 297 3.43 -22.23 6.53
C TYR A 297 3.74 -21.18 5.48
N GLN A 298 4.23 -21.62 4.33
CA GLN A 298 4.59 -20.70 3.25
C GLN A 298 3.31 -20.19 2.60
N SER A 299 3.15 -18.88 2.55
CA SER A 299 2.14 -18.31 1.68
C SER A 299 2.55 -18.52 0.22
N ASN A 300 1.53 -18.56 -0.63
CA ASN A 300 1.63 -18.39 -2.06
C ASN A 300 0.34 -17.71 -2.51
N SER A 301 0.09 -17.66 -3.81
CA SER A 301 -1.20 -17.24 -4.33
C SER A 301 -1.76 -18.28 -5.29
N GLN A 302 -3.08 -18.32 -5.41
CA GLN A 302 -3.79 -19.12 -6.40
C GLN A 302 -3.47 -18.71 -7.86
N TYR A 303 -2.63 -17.69 -8.04
CA TYR A 303 -2.25 -17.11 -9.31
C TYR A 303 -0.85 -17.56 -9.75
N GLY A 304 -0.38 -18.77 -9.40
CA GLY A 304 1.00 -19.28 -9.60
C GLY A 304 1.79 -18.77 -10.82
N GLU A 305 1.20 -18.63 -12.01
CA GLU A 305 1.87 -18.08 -13.20
C GLU A 305 1.82 -16.53 -13.35
N LYS A 306 0.95 -15.81 -12.65
CA LYS A 306 0.71 -14.35 -12.71
C LYS A 306 1.30 -13.55 -11.55
N THR A 307 1.53 -14.15 -10.39
CA THR A 307 2.41 -13.57 -9.35
C THR A 307 3.85 -13.44 -9.84
N SER A 308 4.26 -14.27 -10.80
CA SER A 308 5.64 -14.39 -11.30
C SER A 308 6.25 -13.12 -11.94
N ILE A 309 5.44 -12.09 -12.22
CA ILE A 309 5.91 -10.85 -12.85
C ILE A 309 6.35 -9.80 -11.80
N ILE A 310 5.83 -9.90 -10.57
CA ILE A 310 6.17 -9.01 -9.45
C ILE A 310 6.94 -9.79 -8.38
N MET A 311 6.52 -11.04 -8.12
CA MET A 311 7.19 -12.02 -7.26
C MET A 311 7.39 -13.31 -8.06
N PRO A 312 8.51 -13.43 -8.81
CA PRO A 312 8.81 -14.57 -9.70
C PRO A 312 8.66 -15.94 -9.05
N ASP A 313 8.89 -16.02 -7.74
CA ASP A 313 8.91 -17.27 -6.98
C ASP A 313 7.62 -17.49 -6.16
N GLY A 314 6.58 -16.65 -6.35
CA GLY A 314 5.30 -16.73 -5.64
C GLY A 314 5.17 -15.76 -4.47
N TRP A 315 3.96 -15.61 -3.92
CA TRP A 315 3.64 -14.63 -2.87
C TRP A 315 4.17 -15.07 -1.49
N ASP A 316 5.04 -14.30 -0.85
CA ASP A 316 5.63 -14.65 0.45
C ASP A 316 5.48 -13.58 1.55
N LEU A 317 4.53 -12.66 1.39
CA LEU A 317 4.23 -11.61 2.37
C LEU A 317 3.23 -12.03 3.46
N SER A 318 2.89 -13.32 3.55
CA SER A 318 1.90 -13.82 4.53
C SER A 318 2.34 -15.11 5.22
N GLY A 319 3.61 -15.50 5.05
CA GLY A 319 4.16 -16.73 5.65
C GLY A 319 4.32 -16.60 7.17
N SER A 320 4.10 -17.69 7.90
CA SER A 320 4.15 -17.67 9.37
C SER A 320 4.50 -19.02 9.97
N ILE A 321 5.05 -19.03 11.18
CA ILE A 321 5.15 -20.24 12.02
C ILE A 321 3.79 -20.62 12.65
N ARG A 322 2.79 -19.74 12.55
CA ARG A 322 1.40 -20.01 12.90
C ARG A 322 0.61 -20.43 11.67
N LYS A 323 -0.27 -21.41 11.86
CA LYS A 323 -1.09 -21.93 10.77
C LYS A 323 -2.16 -20.90 10.39
N PRO A 324 -2.39 -20.61 9.09
CA PRO A 324 -3.47 -19.72 8.68
C PRO A 324 -4.84 -20.23 9.13
N LYS A 325 -5.69 -19.31 9.58
CA LYS A 325 -7.07 -19.55 10.03
C LYS A 325 -8.05 -18.68 9.25
N GLU A 326 -8.32 -17.46 9.69
CA GLU A 326 -9.25 -16.55 9.00
C GLU A 326 -8.60 -15.78 7.86
N HIS A 327 -7.28 -15.90 7.68
CA HIS A 327 -6.54 -15.26 6.58
C HIS A 327 -7.18 -15.54 5.21
N LEU A 328 -7.56 -16.79 4.93
CA LEU A 328 -8.18 -17.20 3.66
C LEU A 328 -9.58 -16.59 3.43
N THR A 329 -10.22 -16.08 4.49
CA THR A 329 -11.52 -15.39 4.36
C THR A 329 -11.32 -13.92 4.01
N VAL A 330 -10.26 -13.29 4.53
CA VAL A 330 -9.92 -11.89 4.26
C VAL A 330 -9.21 -11.74 2.91
N PHE A 331 -8.29 -12.65 2.62
CA PHE A 331 -7.47 -12.68 1.42
C PHE A 331 -7.66 -14.02 0.70
N PRO A 332 -8.82 -14.25 0.05
CA PRO A 332 -9.17 -15.54 -0.56
C PRO A 332 -8.28 -15.95 -1.73
N TRP A 333 -7.39 -15.06 -2.17
CA TRP A 333 -6.43 -15.30 -3.23
C TRP A 333 -5.06 -15.79 -2.74
N VAL A 334 -4.77 -15.65 -1.45
CA VAL A 334 -3.57 -16.21 -0.82
C VAL A 334 -3.81 -17.69 -0.56
N THR A 335 -2.80 -18.50 -0.82
CA THR A 335 -2.81 -19.95 -0.57
C THR A 335 -1.69 -20.33 0.39
N PHE A 336 -1.84 -21.47 1.06
CA PHE A 336 -0.86 -22.02 1.99
C PHE A 336 -0.72 -23.53 1.75
N GLU A 337 -0.35 -23.86 0.52
CA GLU A 337 -0.28 -25.25 0.04
C GLU A 337 1.00 -25.95 0.47
N GLU A 338 2.05 -25.18 0.78
CA GLU A 338 3.36 -25.68 1.15
C GLU A 338 3.73 -25.27 2.57
N SER A 339 4.58 -26.09 3.19
CA SER A 339 5.17 -25.80 4.50
C SER A 339 6.57 -26.38 4.54
N ILE A 340 7.48 -25.66 5.19
CA ILE A 340 8.86 -26.09 5.40
C ILE A 340 9.17 -26.17 6.89
N THR A 341 10.20 -26.93 7.24
CA THR A 341 10.77 -26.88 8.58
C THR A 341 11.82 -25.78 8.61
N VAL A 342 11.69 -24.84 9.55
CA VAL A 342 12.64 -23.74 9.74
C VAL A 342 13.24 -23.81 11.13
N ARG A 343 14.49 -23.34 11.26
CA ARG A 343 15.12 -23.19 12.57
C ARG A 343 14.39 -22.10 13.35
N THR A 344 14.11 -22.36 14.62
CA THR A 344 13.60 -21.38 15.58
C THR A 344 14.65 -21.06 16.64
N VAL A 345 14.69 -19.80 17.04
CA VAL A 345 15.54 -19.31 18.13
C VAL A 345 14.75 -18.33 19.00
N MET A 346 14.90 -18.43 20.31
CA MET A 346 14.40 -17.42 21.24
C MET A 346 15.19 -16.13 21.08
N LEU A 347 14.50 -14.99 21.03
CA LEU A 347 15.15 -13.68 20.93
C LEU A 347 16.18 -13.44 22.05
N ASP A 348 15.89 -13.91 23.27
CA ASP A 348 16.82 -13.86 24.41
C ASP A 348 18.05 -14.75 24.24
N THR A 349 17.91 -15.93 23.63
CA THR A 349 19.06 -16.78 23.28
C THR A 349 19.93 -16.04 22.26
N TRP A 350 19.32 -15.55 21.18
CA TRP A 350 20.04 -14.85 20.12
C TRP A 350 20.78 -13.60 20.62
N ARG A 351 20.12 -12.71 21.36
CA ARG A 351 20.73 -11.45 21.86
C ARG A 351 21.97 -11.75 22.70
N ARG A 352 21.91 -12.77 23.58
CA ARG A 352 23.05 -13.18 24.42
C ARG A 352 24.20 -13.72 23.60
N GLU A 353 23.92 -14.55 22.59
CA GLU A 353 24.95 -15.10 21.70
C GLU A 353 25.65 -14.01 20.89
N GLN A 354 24.92 -12.98 20.46
CA GLN A 354 25.50 -11.83 19.76
C GLN A 354 26.20 -10.83 20.68
N GLY A 355 26.03 -10.94 22.01
CA GLY A 355 26.61 -10.02 22.98
C GLY A 355 26.09 -8.58 22.84
N ILE A 356 24.86 -8.40 22.36
CA ILE A 356 24.25 -7.07 22.12
C ILE A 356 23.63 -6.58 23.42
N GLU A 357 24.10 -5.48 24.00
CA GLU A 357 23.60 -5.06 25.32
C GLU A 357 22.19 -4.45 25.33
N THR A 358 21.92 -3.55 24.38
CA THR A 358 20.64 -2.85 24.25
C THR A 358 20.22 -2.82 22.79
N VAL A 359 18.91 -2.73 22.57
CA VAL A 359 18.30 -2.61 21.25
C VAL A 359 17.55 -1.29 21.20
N ASP A 360 17.77 -0.50 20.16
CA ASP A 360 17.13 0.81 20.08
C ASP A 360 15.77 0.74 19.43
N PHE A 361 15.64 -0.17 18.47
CA PHE A 361 14.42 -0.32 17.70
C PHE A 361 14.25 -1.75 17.23
N ILE A 362 13.08 -2.31 17.51
CA ILE A 362 12.59 -3.53 16.87
C ILE A 362 11.53 -3.13 15.86
N TRP A 363 11.71 -3.52 14.61
CA TRP A 363 10.68 -3.60 13.58
C TRP A 363 10.25 -5.06 13.47
N MET A 364 8.97 -5.36 13.64
CA MET A 364 8.49 -6.73 13.66
C MET A 364 7.19 -6.94 12.88
N ASP A 365 7.28 -7.79 11.88
CA ASP A 365 6.16 -8.29 11.10
C ASP A 365 6.34 -9.80 10.92
N VAL A 366 5.61 -10.59 11.71
CA VAL A 366 5.77 -12.06 11.76
C VAL A 366 4.46 -12.80 11.56
N GLN A 367 3.45 -12.10 11.04
CA GLN A 367 2.20 -12.69 10.57
C GLN A 367 1.53 -13.59 11.62
N GLY A 368 1.16 -12.98 12.76
CA GLY A 368 0.40 -13.65 13.82
C GLY A 368 1.23 -14.38 14.88
N ALA A 369 2.56 -14.41 14.72
CA ALA A 369 3.51 -15.02 15.66
C ALA A 369 4.11 -14.02 16.67
N GLU A 370 3.55 -12.81 16.79
CA GLU A 370 4.14 -11.71 17.60
C GLU A 370 4.30 -12.14 19.07
N MET A 371 3.29 -12.83 19.61
CA MET A 371 3.31 -13.34 20.99
C MET A 371 4.39 -14.43 21.21
N ASP A 372 4.74 -15.21 20.19
CA ASP A 372 5.81 -16.21 20.27
C ASP A 372 7.18 -15.53 20.43
N VAL A 373 7.42 -14.50 19.62
CA VAL A 373 8.63 -13.67 19.73
C VAL A 373 8.70 -13.00 21.10
N PHE A 374 7.57 -12.48 21.62
CA PHE A 374 7.54 -11.84 22.93
C PHE A 374 7.86 -12.81 24.07
N ARG A 375 7.33 -14.03 24.02
CA ARG A 375 7.61 -15.07 25.02
C ARG A 375 9.06 -15.55 24.98
N GLY A 376 9.66 -15.63 23.79
CA GLY A 376 11.07 -15.94 23.63
C GLY A 376 12.02 -14.77 23.89
N GLY A 377 11.49 -13.56 24.15
CA GLY A 377 12.26 -12.31 24.14
C GLY A 377 12.06 -11.42 25.36
N THR A 378 11.59 -11.94 26.49
CA THR A 378 11.23 -11.10 27.64
C THR A 378 12.39 -10.25 28.17
N ASP A 379 13.61 -10.81 28.31
CA ASP A 379 14.77 -10.02 28.76
C ASP A 379 15.23 -9.03 27.69
N THR A 380 15.18 -9.43 26.41
CA THR A 380 15.57 -8.57 25.29
C THR A 380 14.61 -7.40 25.14
N LEU A 381 13.29 -7.62 25.19
CA LEU A 381 12.27 -6.58 25.16
C LEU A 381 12.43 -5.59 26.30
N ALA A 382 12.77 -6.05 27.51
CA ALA A 382 13.06 -5.17 28.64
C ALA A 382 14.27 -4.25 28.41
N ARG A 383 15.15 -4.59 27.45
CA ARG A 383 16.34 -3.83 27.02
C ARG A 383 16.18 -3.21 25.63
N THR A 384 14.96 -3.20 25.11
CA THR A 384 14.59 -2.60 23.84
C THR A 384 13.91 -1.26 24.11
N ARG A 385 14.38 -0.19 23.48
CA ARG A 385 13.82 1.15 23.68
C ARG A 385 12.48 1.35 22.97
N TYR A 386 12.38 0.93 21.71
CA TYR A 386 11.15 1.02 20.92
C TYR A 386 10.84 -0.28 20.20
N LEU A 387 9.55 -0.59 20.11
CA LEU A 387 9.01 -1.73 19.37
C LEU A 387 7.92 -1.21 18.43
N TYR A 388 8.09 -1.46 17.13
CA TYR A 388 7.07 -1.28 16.11
C TYR A 388 6.66 -2.66 15.61
N THR A 389 5.36 -2.95 15.60
CA THR A 389 4.88 -4.25 15.13
C THR A 389 3.49 -4.20 14.51
N GLU A 390 3.27 -5.06 13.51
CA GLU A 390 1.94 -5.36 12.97
C GLU A 390 1.08 -6.10 14.02
N TYR A 391 -0.23 -5.92 13.96
CA TYR A 391 -1.19 -6.71 14.70
C TYR A 391 -2.50 -6.88 13.91
N SER A 392 -3.26 -7.91 14.25
CA SER A 392 -4.67 -7.97 13.88
C SER A 392 -5.51 -8.36 15.08
N ASP A 393 -6.65 -7.67 15.28
CA ASP A 393 -7.65 -8.08 16.25
C ASP A 393 -8.54 -9.23 15.73
N ARG A 394 -8.37 -9.59 14.44
CA ARG A 394 -8.94 -10.80 13.84
C ARG A 394 -7.91 -11.91 13.89
N GLU A 395 -8.33 -13.12 14.27
CA GLU A 395 -7.45 -14.28 14.33
C GLU A 395 -7.16 -14.84 12.92
N LEU A 396 -6.32 -14.13 12.17
CA LEU A 396 -5.90 -14.53 10.82
C LEU A 396 -5.09 -15.82 10.86
N TYR A 397 -4.34 -16.05 11.95
CA TYR A 397 -3.54 -17.24 12.20
C TYR A 397 -3.94 -17.92 13.52
N GLU A 398 -3.87 -19.26 13.58
CA GLU A 398 -4.25 -20.05 14.76
C GLU A 398 -3.47 -19.61 16.00
N GLY A 399 -4.19 -19.14 17.02
CA GLY A 399 -3.59 -18.70 18.29
C GLY A 399 -3.00 -17.29 18.25
N GLN A 400 -3.14 -16.55 17.15
CA GLN A 400 -2.79 -15.12 17.06
C GLN A 400 -3.51 -14.35 18.16
N GLN A 401 -2.78 -13.44 18.81
CA GLN A 401 -3.31 -12.63 19.89
C GLN A 401 -3.74 -11.25 19.38
N THR A 402 -4.88 -10.76 19.89
CA THR A 402 -5.34 -9.38 19.67
C THR A 402 -4.35 -8.36 20.23
N LEU A 403 -4.40 -7.11 19.78
CA LEU A 403 -3.54 -6.04 20.30
C LEU A 403 -3.65 -5.90 21.82
N ALA A 404 -4.87 -5.99 22.37
CA ALA A 404 -5.08 -5.88 23.81
C ALA A 404 -4.25 -6.92 24.60
N ARG A 405 -4.16 -8.15 24.09
CA ARG A 405 -3.38 -9.24 24.70
C ARG A 405 -1.88 -9.07 24.52
N LEU A 406 -1.45 -8.53 23.38
CA LEU A 406 -0.05 -8.15 23.16
C LEU A 406 0.37 -7.07 24.15
N LEU A 407 -0.44 -6.02 24.31
CA LEU A 407 -0.17 -4.92 25.26
C LEU A 407 -0.22 -5.36 26.73
N ASP A 408 -1.14 -6.27 27.10
CA ASP A 408 -1.18 -6.87 28.44
C ASP A 408 0.15 -7.59 28.78
N TYR A 409 0.77 -8.23 27.79
CA TYR A 409 2.06 -8.91 27.97
C TYR A 409 3.25 -7.93 28.04
N LEU A 410 3.14 -6.82 27.31
CA LEU A 410 4.15 -5.75 27.26
C LEU A 410 3.89 -4.65 28.29
N GLU A 411 3.71 -5.02 29.57
CA GLU A 411 3.33 -4.08 30.64
C GLU A 411 4.29 -2.89 30.83
N ASP A 412 5.57 -3.09 30.51
CA ASP A 412 6.62 -2.08 30.58
C ASP A 412 6.62 -1.12 29.38
N PHE A 413 5.84 -1.40 28.34
CA PHE A 413 5.72 -0.53 27.19
C PHE A 413 4.52 0.41 27.35
N LYS A 414 4.60 1.58 26.70
CA LYS A 414 3.44 2.44 26.46
C LYS A 414 3.24 2.60 24.96
N VAL A 415 1.99 2.70 24.56
CA VAL A 415 1.64 3.04 23.17
C VAL A 415 2.02 4.49 22.92
N LEU A 416 2.86 4.71 21.91
CA LEU A 416 3.18 6.05 21.39
C LEU A 416 2.23 6.42 20.26
N ASP A 417 2.12 5.54 19.26
CA ASP A 417 1.30 5.76 18.07
C ASP A 417 0.57 4.46 17.72
N ARG A 418 -0.65 4.60 17.20
CA ARG A 418 -1.47 3.48 16.71
C ARG A 418 -1.87 3.76 15.27
N TYR A 419 -1.64 2.78 14.42
CA TYR A 419 -2.01 2.76 13.01
C TYR A 419 -3.14 1.74 12.81
N PRO A 420 -3.76 1.65 11.62
CA PRO A 420 -4.83 0.68 11.36
C PRO A 420 -4.44 -0.74 11.76
N ASP A 421 -3.27 -1.20 11.31
CA ASP A 421 -2.78 -2.57 11.50
C ASP A 421 -1.42 -2.63 12.21
N ASP A 422 -0.88 -1.50 12.69
CA ASP A 422 0.41 -1.44 13.38
C ASP A 422 0.36 -0.63 14.69
N VAL A 423 1.35 -0.87 15.55
CA VAL A 423 1.53 -0.09 16.78
C VAL A 423 3.00 0.25 17.01
N LEU A 424 3.27 1.50 17.40
CA LEU A 424 4.56 1.93 17.93
C LEU A 424 4.51 2.03 19.45
N LEU A 425 5.45 1.37 20.11
CA LEU A 425 5.58 1.27 21.55
C LEU A 425 6.93 1.83 22.01
N GLU A 426 6.94 2.48 23.18
CA GLU A 426 8.15 2.92 23.88
C GLU A 426 8.26 2.21 25.23
N ASN A 427 9.44 1.68 25.53
CA ASN A 427 9.73 1.05 26.81
C ASN A 427 9.88 2.11 27.91
N ARG A 428 9.11 1.98 28.98
CA ARG A 428 9.09 2.91 30.12
C ARG A 428 10.37 2.85 30.94
N ARG A 429 11.07 1.71 30.96
CA ARG A 429 12.28 1.51 31.76
C ARG A 429 13.45 2.36 31.28
N ASP A 430 13.52 2.64 29.98
CA ASP A 430 14.53 3.53 29.39
C ASP A 430 14.25 5.02 29.62
N ALA A 431 12.99 5.41 29.81
CA ALA A 431 12.61 6.81 30.03
C ALA A 431 13.03 7.35 31.40
N GLU A 432 13.48 6.49 32.32
CA GLU A 432 13.89 6.85 33.68
C GLU A 432 15.41 7.01 33.88
N GLU A 433 16.25 6.87 32.84
CA GLU A 433 17.67 7.24 32.96
C GLU A 433 17.81 8.77 33.11
N PRO A 434 18.46 9.26 34.20
CA PRO A 434 18.61 10.69 34.41
C PRO A 434 19.55 11.28 33.36
N GLN A 435 19.05 12.25 32.59
CA GLN A 435 19.89 13.04 31.68
C GLN A 435 21.15 13.52 32.42
N PRO A 436 22.35 13.34 31.84
CA PRO A 436 23.58 13.77 32.48
C PRO A 436 23.48 15.27 32.76
N LYS A 437 23.59 15.63 34.05
CA LYS A 437 23.61 17.01 34.51
C LYS A 437 24.63 17.78 33.66
N ARG A 438 24.15 18.77 32.90
CA ARG A 438 25.04 19.72 32.21
C ARG A 438 26.02 20.28 33.24
N CYS A 439 27.29 19.93 33.12
CA CYS A 439 28.36 20.61 33.83
C CYS A 439 28.35 22.08 33.38
N THR A 440 27.88 22.97 34.24
CA THR A 440 28.15 24.39 34.16
C THR A 440 29.64 24.59 34.44
N GLN A 441 30.40 25.01 33.43
CA GLN A 441 31.64 25.76 33.61
C GLN A 441 31.35 27.25 33.52
#